data_AF-A0A9Q1BNI9-F1
#
_entry.id   AF-A0A9Q1BNI9-F1
#
_cell.length_a   1.000
_cell.length_b   1.000
_cell.length_c   1.000
_cell.angle_alpha   90.00
_cell.angle_beta   90.00
_cell.angle_gamma   90.00
#
_symmetry.space_group_name_H-M   'P 1'
#
loop_
_entity.id
_entity.type
_entity.pdbx_description
1 polymer ?
#
loop_
_entity_poly.entity_id
_entity_poly.type
_entity_poly.pdbx_seq_one_letter_code
_entity_poly.pdbx_strand_id
1 'polypeptide(L)'
;MGDERKFHWHKLRLFLVIACSLVCYKVVFEVDCGLERAIQSLYPAPKGFREKWDPNLQRSEILEEIDEDTWVMLSLTKPAFSGVIAAREFIDVVRLKRVPNKHVIVSGQSVEYPSLPVKKDIVRGYNYPCGTLWELLQNGKVRISVMYHSDIGGRLPRRIVETALPSVMMSDVEALLAYLKNEN
;
A
#
# COMPACT_ATOMS: atom_id res chain seq x y z
N MET A 1 19.12 6.00 -67.29
CA MET A 1 19.85 5.40 -66.14
C MET A 1 18.93 5.44 -64.94
N GLY A 2 18.15 4.39 -64.75
CA GLY A 2 17.60 4.08 -63.42
C GLY A 2 18.63 3.23 -62.69
N ASP A 3 18.80 3.46 -61.40
CA ASP A 3 19.08 2.38 -60.46
C ASP A 3 18.72 2.81 -59.03
N GLU A 4 18.38 1.81 -58.24
CA GLU A 4 17.58 1.80 -57.05
C GLU A 4 18.28 2.23 -55.74
N ARG A 5 17.44 2.69 -54.81
CA ARG A 5 17.46 2.55 -53.34
C ARG A 5 18.73 1.96 -52.69
N LYS A 6 19.26 2.68 -51.72
CA LYS A 6 19.67 2.09 -50.42
C LYS A 6 19.16 2.93 -49.25
N PHE A 7 18.02 2.52 -48.70
CA PHE A 7 17.57 2.92 -47.37
C PHE A 7 18.43 2.18 -46.33
N HIS A 8 19.23 2.92 -45.57
CA HIS A 8 19.89 2.37 -44.38
C HIS A 8 18.99 2.56 -43.16
N TRP A 9 18.26 1.49 -42.85
CA TRP A 9 17.73 1.20 -41.53
C TRP A 9 18.88 1.00 -40.53
N HIS A 10 18.55 0.89 -39.24
CA HIS A 10 19.42 0.56 -38.07
C HIS A 10 19.87 1.72 -37.19
N LYS A 11 18.89 2.40 -36.57
CA LYS A 11 18.96 2.69 -35.12
C LYS A 11 17.63 2.34 -34.45
N LEU A 12 17.20 1.07 -34.60
CA LEU A 12 16.24 0.49 -33.67
C LEU A 12 16.98 0.29 -32.35
N ARG A 13 16.68 1.12 -31.34
CA ARG A 13 17.05 0.81 -29.95
C ARG A 13 16.01 -0.18 -29.43
N LEU A 14 16.44 -1.41 -29.19
CA LEU A 14 15.71 -2.34 -28.35
C LEU A 14 15.73 -1.75 -26.93
N PHE A 15 14.63 -1.13 -26.50
CA PHE A 15 14.40 -0.92 -25.08
C PHE A 15 13.94 -2.27 -24.53
N LEU A 16 14.84 -2.94 -23.82
CA LEU A 16 14.44 -4.05 -22.96
C LEU A 16 13.50 -3.47 -21.91
N VAL A 17 12.19 -3.54 -22.15
CA VAL A 17 11.19 -3.44 -21.09
C VAL A 17 11.34 -4.75 -20.32
N ILE A 18 12.22 -4.76 -19.32
CA ILE A 18 12.14 -5.79 -18.28
C ILE A 18 10.77 -5.55 -17.67
N ALA A 19 9.80 -6.37 -18.06
CA ALA A 19 8.47 -6.33 -17.50
C ALA A 19 8.60 -6.58 -16.00
N CYS A 20 8.66 -5.49 -15.23
CA CYS A 20 8.40 -5.50 -13.81
C CYS A 20 6.92 -5.85 -13.72
N SER A 21 6.61 -7.13 -13.60
CA SER A 21 5.25 -7.60 -13.40
C SER A 21 4.86 -7.13 -12.00
N LEU A 22 4.43 -5.88 -11.87
CA LEU A 22 3.94 -5.40 -10.61
C LEU A 22 2.64 -6.15 -10.33
N VAL A 23 2.63 -6.88 -9.21
CA VAL A 23 1.50 -7.71 -8.82
C VAL A 23 0.65 -6.89 -7.85
N CYS A 24 -0.64 -6.79 -8.16
CA CYS A 24 -1.63 -6.28 -7.23
C CYS A 24 -2.22 -7.47 -6.45
N TYR A 25 -2.17 -7.39 -5.13
CA TYR A 25 -2.81 -8.37 -4.25
C TYR A 25 -4.12 -7.79 -3.71
N LYS A 26 -5.16 -8.63 -3.66
CA LYS A 26 -6.43 -8.27 -3.05
C LYS A 26 -6.81 -9.34 -2.03
N VAL A 27 -7.13 -8.90 -0.82
CA VAL A 27 -7.66 -9.76 0.25
C VAL A 27 -9.06 -9.27 0.60
N VAL A 28 -10.01 -10.19 0.77
CA VAL A 28 -11.39 -9.87 1.12
C VAL A 28 -11.81 -10.71 2.32
N PHE A 29 -12.38 -10.06 3.33
CA PHE A 29 -12.89 -10.74 4.52
C PHE A 29 -14.12 -10.00 5.07
N GLU A 30 -14.87 -10.67 5.93
CA GLU A 30 -16.03 -10.09 6.61
C GLU A 30 -15.81 -10.14 8.12
N VAL A 31 -16.22 -9.07 8.79
CA VAL A 31 -16.10 -8.94 10.25
C VAL A 31 -17.36 -8.30 10.81
N ASP A 32 -17.71 -8.72 12.02
CA ASP A 32 -18.76 -8.11 12.80
C ASP A 32 -18.17 -6.93 13.59
N CYS A 33 -18.22 -5.72 13.01
CA CYS A 33 -17.74 -4.49 13.64
C CYS A 33 -18.48 -3.27 13.08
N GLY A 34 -18.48 -2.16 13.82
CA GLY A 34 -19.00 -0.88 13.32
C GLY A 34 -18.09 -0.25 12.25
N LEU A 35 -18.69 0.42 11.26
CA LEU A 35 -17.96 1.06 10.16
C LEU A 35 -16.99 2.16 10.64
N GLU A 36 -17.35 2.93 11.67
CA GLU A 36 -16.49 4.00 12.20
C GLU A 36 -15.22 3.48 12.88
N ARG A 37 -15.28 2.38 13.65
CA ARG A 37 -14.06 1.78 14.22
C ARG A 37 -13.18 1.19 13.14
N ALA A 38 -13.79 0.51 12.16
CA ALA A 38 -13.10 0.06 10.96
C ALA A 38 -12.29 1.20 10.32
N ILE A 39 -12.89 2.38 10.16
CA ILE A 39 -12.20 3.58 9.65
C ILE A 39 -11.09 4.05 10.60
N GLN A 40 -11.36 4.19 11.90
CA GLN A 40 -10.36 4.64 12.88
C GLN A 40 -9.14 3.70 12.96
N SER A 41 -9.30 2.42 12.65
CA SER A 41 -8.19 1.46 12.60
C SER A 41 -7.15 1.81 11.53
N LEU A 42 -7.52 2.57 10.49
CA LEU A 42 -6.62 2.93 9.40
C LEU A 42 -5.78 4.18 9.67
N TYR A 43 -6.25 5.07 10.53
CA TYR A 43 -5.56 6.32 10.82
C TYR A 43 -4.35 6.10 11.74
N PRO A 44 -3.24 6.83 11.52
CA PRO A 44 -2.14 6.88 12.47
C PRO A 44 -2.57 7.56 13.77
N ALA A 45 -1.88 7.26 14.86
CA ALA A 45 -2.02 7.99 16.10
C ALA A 45 -1.69 9.49 15.90
N PRO A 46 -2.35 10.42 16.62
CA PRO A 46 -3.40 10.19 17.63
C PRO A 46 -4.82 10.07 17.04
N LYS A 47 -5.00 10.23 15.73
CA LYS A 47 -6.32 10.23 15.07
C LYS A 47 -6.93 8.83 14.91
N GLY A 48 -6.10 7.79 15.00
CA GLY A 48 -6.54 6.40 14.92
C GLY A 48 -5.66 5.43 15.67
N PHE A 49 -5.76 4.17 15.24
CA PHE A 49 -5.21 3.02 15.96
C PHE A 49 -4.35 2.12 15.09
N ARG A 50 -3.85 2.61 13.96
CA ARG A 50 -3.07 1.80 13.01
C ARG A 50 -1.89 1.09 13.67
N GLU A 51 -1.15 1.79 14.53
CA GLU A 51 0.03 1.27 15.23
C GLU A 51 -0.33 0.25 16.33
N LYS A 52 -1.60 0.16 16.75
CA LYS A 52 -2.03 -0.78 17.80
C LYS A 52 -2.17 -2.21 17.28
N TRP A 53 -2.41 -2.38 15.99
CA TRP A 53 -2.70 -3.69 15.41
C TRP A 53 -1.71 -4.10 14.33
N ASP A 54 -1.12 -3.17 13.56
CA ASP A 54 -0.25 -3.54 12.45
C ASP A 54 1.13 -4.02 12.95
N PRO A 55 1.44 -5.33 12.86
CA PRO A 55 2.69 -5.86 13.39
C PRO A 55 3.89 -5.44 12.53
N ASN A 56 3.66 -5.12 11.26
CA ASN A 56 4.68 -4.78 10.27
C ASN A 56 5.03 -3.31 10.29
N LEU A 57 4.18 -2.46 10.88
CA LEU A 57 4.42 -1.04 11.01
C LEU A 57 5.30 -0.74 12.23
N GLN A 58 6.34 0.08 12.02
CA GLN A 58 7.17 0.64 13.08
C GLN A 58 6.61 1.97 13.57
N ARG A 59 6.22 2.86 12.64
CA ARG A 59 5.51 4.12 12.94
C ARG A 59 4.74 4.59 11.72
N SER A 60 3.70 5.37 11.95
CA SER A 60 3.05 6.19 10.94
C SER A 60 2.85 7.62 11.43
N GLU A 61 2.78 8.56 10.49
CA GLU A 61 2.74 10.00 10.79
C GLU A 61 2.01 10.73 9.67
N ILE A 62 1.06 11.61 10.00
CA ILE A 62 0.50 12.56 9.01
C ILE A 62 1.52 13.67 8.84
N LEU A 63 2.04 13.84 7.62
CA LEU A 63 3.01 14.87 7.29
C LEU A 63 2.34 16.19 6.92
N GLU A 64 1.20 16.10 6.22
CA GLU A 64 0.46 17.26 5.71
C GLU A 64 -1.03 16.90 5.60
N GLU A 65 -1.90 17.81 6.01
CA GLU A 65 -3.35 17.71 5.79
C GLU A 65 -3.71 18.63 4.61
N ILE A 66 -4.21 18.05 3.53
CA ILE A 66 -4.58 18.79 2.32
C ILE A 66 -6.01 19.31 2.46
N ASP A 67 -6.92 18.45 2.91
CA ASP A 67 -8.30 18.78 3.28
C ASP A 67 -8.82 17.81 4.36
N GLU A 68 -10.11 17.89 4.71
CA GLU A 68 -10.73 17.07 5.77
C GLU A 68 -10.57 15.55 5.52
N ASP A 69 -10.58 15.14 4.26
CA ASP A 69 -10.60 13.74 3.83
C ASP A 69 -9.31 13.33 3.11
N THR A 70 -8.35 14.23 2.93
CA THR A 70 -7.14 14.01 2.13
C THR A 70 -5.90 14.48 2.88
N TRP A 71 -4.91 13.60 3.02
CA TRP A 71 -3.66 13.89 3.72
C TRP A 71 -2.47 13.17 3.10
N VAL A 72 -1.27 13.68 3.33
CA VAL A 72 -0.03 12.98 3.05
C VAL A 72 0.44 12.32 4.35
N MET A 73 0.74 11.03 4.30
CA MET A 73 1.28 10.31 5.46
C MET A 73 2.54 9.52 5.14
N LEU A 74 3.38 9.40 6.16
CA LEU A 74 4.51 8.51 6.22
C LEU A 74 4.09 7.19 6.86
N SER A 75 4.47 6.08 6.25
CA SER A 75 4.46 4.75 6.87
C SER A 75 5.87 4.17 6.87
N LEU A 76 6.43 3.91 8.05
CA LEU A 76 7.72 3.23 8.21
C LEU A 76 7.47 1.80 8.69
N THR A 77 7.87 0.82 7.88
CA THR A 77 7.75 -0.61 8.22
C THR A 77 8.97 -1.08 9.01
N LYS A 78 8.79 -2.13 9.79
CA LYS A 78 9.87 -2.92 10.36
C LYS A 78 10.57 -3.71 9.24
N PRO A 79 11.82 -4.16 9.46
CA PRO A 79 12.43 -5.18 8.61
C PRO A 79 11.59 -6.46 8.62
N ALA A 80 11.48 -7.11 7.47
CA ALA A 80 10.73 -8.34 7.28
C ALA A 80 11.64 -9.51 6.90
N PHE A 81 11.08 -10.73 6.97
CA PHE A 81 11.76 -11.97 6.58
C PHE A 81 13.13 -12.13 7.25
N SER A 82 13.15 -12.03 8.58
CA SER A 82 14.37 -12.13 9.40
C SER A 82 15.48 -11.15 8.99
N GLY A 83 15.11 -9.97 8.50
CA GLY A 83 16.03 -8.90 8.12
C GLY A 83 16.56 -8.96 6.69
N VAL A 84 16.18 -9.98 5.90
CA VAL A 84 16.48 -10.03 4.45
C VAL A 84 15.85 -8.84 3.72
N ILE A 85 14.67 -8.43 4.17
CA ILE A 85 13.97 -7.24 3.69
C ILE A 85 14.16 -6.17 4.78
N ALA A 86 15.10 -5.23 4.57
CA ALA A 86 15.26 -4.00 5.37
C ALA A 86 13.94 -3.21 5.62
N ALA A 87 13.98 -2.22 6.51
CA ALA A 87 12.83 -1.33 6.73
C ALA A 87 12.48 -0.56 5.44
N ARG A 88 11.18 -0.39 5.17
CA ARG A 88 10.68 0.44 4.07
C ARG A 88 9.97 1.65 4.61
N GLU A 89 10.17 2.77 3.92
CA GLU A 89 9.36 3.97 4.11
C GLU A 89 8.49 4.18 2.88
N PHE A 90 7.22 4.50 3.10
CA PHE A 90 6.27 4.92 2.08
C PHE A 90 5.75 6.30 2.45
N ILE A 91 5.61 7.17 1.46
CA ILE A 91 4.99 8.48 1.62
C ILE A 91 3.84 8.54 0.64
N ASP A 92 2.62 8.44 1.16
CA ASP A 92 1.43 8.30 0.36
C ASP A 92 0.51 9.50 0.55
N VAL A 93 -0.05 10.00 -0.55
CA VAL A 93 -1.29 10.77 -0.47
C VAL A 93 -2.41 9.77 -0.26
N VAL A 94 -3.22 10.00 0.75
CA VAL A 94 -4.35 9.17 1.15
C VAL A 94 -5.61 10.00 1.09
N ARG A 95 -6.66 9.43 0.52
CA ARG A 95 -7.99 10.02 0.48
C ARG A 95 -9.02 9.05 1.04
N LEU A 96 -9.80 9.55 1.99
CA LEU A 96 -10.99 8.89 2.50
C LEU A 96 -12.22 9.40 1.75
N LYS A 97 -13.15 8.51 1.43
CA LYS A 97 -14.45 8.86 0.85
C LYS A 97 -15.53 8.06 1.55
N ARG A 98 -16.46 8.76 2.20
CA ARG A 98 -17.64 8.17 2.84
C ARG A 98 -18.83 8.22 1.88
N VAL A 99 -19.47 7.07 1.66
CA VAL A 99 -20.80 7.01 1.05
C VAL A 99 -21.78 6.59 2.16
N PRO A 100 -22.62 7.54 2.64
CA PRO A 100 -23.47 7.32 3.81
C PRO A 100 -24.27 6.02 3.71
N ASN A 101 -24.26 5.25 4.80
CA ASN A 101 -24.99 3.97 4.94
C ASN A 101 -24.66 2.91 3.87
N LYS A 102 -23.55 3.03 3.15
CA LYS A 102 -23.16 2.09 2.09
C LYS A 102 -21.74 1.59 2.27
N HIS A 103 -20.76 2.46 2.04
CA HIS A 103 -19.36 2.07 2.10
C HIS A 103 -18.43 3.23 2.38
N VAL A 104 -17.23 2.90 2.87
CA VAL A 104 -16.10 3.82 2.93
C VAL A 104 -14.97 3.29 2.06
N ILE A 105 -14.36 4.20 1.32
CA ILE A 105 -13.18 3.92 0.50
C ILE A 105 -12.03 4.72 1.08
N VAL A 106 -10.90 4.06 1.31
CA VAL A 106 -9.62 4.73 1.57
C VAL A 106 -8.70 4.37 0.43
N SER A 107 -8.23 5.37 -0.31
CA SER A 107 -7.33 5.17 -1.45
C SER A 107 -5.99 5.82 -1.14
N GLY A 108 -4.90 5.16 -1.51
CA GLY A 108 -3.54 5.63 -1.32
C GLY A 108 -2.71 5.50 -2.59
N GLN A 109 -1.76 6.41 -2.75
CA GLN A 109 -0.70 6.30 -3.75
C GLN A 109 0.53 7.08 -3.28
N SER A 110 1.72 6.56 -3.56
CA SER A 110 2.96 7.25 -3.23
C SER A 110 3.15 8.55 -4.02
N VAL A 111 3.62 9.55 -3.31
CA VAL A 111 3.96 10.88 -3.82
C VAL A 111 5.43 11.20 -3.56
N GLU A 112 5.99 12.08 -4.39
CA GLU A 112 7.29 12.66 -4.09
C GLU A 112 7.16 13.66 -2.95
N TYR A 113 8.08 13.59 -1.99
CA TYR A 113 8.10 14.49 -0.83
C TYR A 113 9.54 14.94 -0.54
N PRO A 114 10.06 15.94 -1.30
CA PRO A 114 11.49 16.28 -1.29
C PRO A 114 12.02 16.78 0.07
N SER A 115 11.16 17.32 0.92
CA SER A 115 11.51 17.80 2.26
C SER A 115 11.87 16.69 3.24
N LEU A 116 11.58 15.43 2.90
CA LEU A 116 11.93 14.25 3.70
C LEU A 116 12.85 13.30 2.90
N PRO A 117 14.18 13.53 2.92
CA PRO A 117 15.12 12.64 2.26
C PRO A 117 15.17 11.28 2.95
N VAL A 118 15.42 10.23 2.16
CA VAL A 118 15.52 8.86 2.65
C VAL A 118 16.69 8.73 3.61
N LYS A 119 16.44 8.19 4.81
CA LYS A 119 17.48 7.97 5.82
C LYS A 119 18.36 6.77 5.46
N LYS A 120 19.58 6.75 6.00
CA LYS A 120 20.48 5.60 5.90
C LYS A 120 19.79 4.33 6.40
N ASP A 121 20.00 3.21 5.69
CA ASP A 121 19.45 1.88 5.99
C ASP A 121 17.93 1.72 5.83
N ILE A 122 17.25 2.74 5.29
CA ILE A 122 15.83 2.69 4.91
C ILE A 122 15.73 2.68 3.38
N VAL A 123 14.87 1.83 2.84
CA VAL A 123 14.54 1.84 1.40
C VAL A 123 13.20 2.55 1.20
N ARG A 124 13.14 3.54 0.32
CA ARG A 124 11.87 4.14 -0.10
C ARG A 124 11.13 3.16 -1.00
N GLY A 125 9.99 2.65 -0.53
CA GLY A 125 9.04 1.93 -1.35
C GLY A 125 8.13 2.89 -2.11
N TYR A 126 7.41 2.35 -3.08
CA TYR A 126 6.43 3.06 -3.88
C TYR A 126 5.13 2.26 -3.93
N ASN A 127 4.07 2.81 -3.34
CA ASN A 127 2.71 2.33 -3.52
C ASN A 127 2.12 2.93 -4.79
N TYR A 128 1.73 2.06 -5.71
CA TYR A 128 0.79 2.37 -6.77
C TYR A 128 -0.62 2.50 -6.18
N PRO A 129 -1.64 2.94 -6.94
CA PRO A 129 -3.00 3.04 -6.43
C PRO A 129 -3.44 1.77 -5.70
N CYS A 130 -3.70 1.94 -4.40
CA CYS A 130 -3.99 0.88 -3.44
C CYS A 130 -4.99 1.38 -2.39
N GLY A 131 -5.33 0.56 -1.40
CA GLY A 131 -6.14 1.00 -0.26
C GLY A 131 -7.20 -0.01 0.16
N THR A 132 -8.30 0.47 0.75
CA THR A 132 -9.33 -0.36 1.35
C THR A 132 -10.74 0.08 0.97
N LEU A 133 -11.66 -0.89 0.84
CA LEU A 133 -13.08 -0.68 0.68
C LEU A 133 -13.81 -1.42 1.81
N TRP A 134 -14.70 -0.72 2.51
CA TRP A 134 -15.46 -1.19 3.66
C TRP A 134 -16.94 -1.08 3.34
N GLU A 135 -17.64 -2.19 3.19
CA GLU A 135 -19.04 -2.23 2.74
C GLU A 135 -19.94 -2.76 3.85
N LEU A 136 -20.98 -1.99 4.23
CA LEU A 136 -21.99 -2.46 5.16
C LEU A 136 -22.92 -3.45 4.45
N LEU A 137 -22.99 -4.67 4.97
CA LEU A 137 -23.82 -5.74 4.43
C LEU A 137 -25.22 -5.74 5.05
N GLN A 138 -26.16 -6.39 4.37
CA GLN A 138 -27.55 -6.53 4.85
C GLN A 138 -27.67 -7.30 6.17
N ASN A 139 -26.69 -8.16 6.48
CA ASN A 139 -26.63 -8.92 7.72
C ASN A 139 -25.97 -8.15 8.88
N GLY A 140 -25.69 -6.85 8.72
CA GLY A 140 -25.06 -5.99 9.72
C GLY A 140 -23.53 -6.06 9.78
N LYS A 141 -22.91 -7.04 9.10
CA LYS A 141 -21.44 -7.17 9.05
C LYS A 141 -20.83 -6.15 8.08
N VAL A 142 -19.52 -5.97 8.20
CA VAL A 142 -18.72 -5.18 7.26
C VAL A 142 -17.86 -6.11 6.41
N ARG A 143 -17.97 -6.00 5.09
CA ARG A 143 -17.02 -6.60 4.14
C ARG A 143 -15.88 -5.66 3.88
N ILE A 144 -14.67 -6.16 3.99
CA ILE A 144 -13.44 -5.39 3.87
C ILE A 144 -12.65 -5.97 2.70
N SER A 145 -12.38 -5.15 1.70
CA SER A 145 -11.41 -5.44 0.64
C SER A 145 -10.16 -4.63 0.88
N VAL A 146 -9.01 -5.26 1.00
CA VAL A 146 -7.70 -4.61 1.06
C VAL A 146 -6.96 -4.87 -0.24
N MET A 147 -6.47 -3.82 -0.87
CA MET A 147 -5.67 -3.87 -2.08
C MET A 147 -4.25 -3.40 -1.77
N TYR A 148 -3.28 -4.26 -2.04
CA TYR A 148 -1.85 -3.93 -1.97
C TYR A 148 -1.29 -3.87 -3.38
N HIS A 149 -0.59 -2.78 -3.67
CA HIS A 149 0.02 -2.58 -4.97
C HIS A 149 1.31 -1.80 -4.78
N SER A 150 2.38 -2.50 -4.45
CA SER A 150 3.59 -1.89 -3.90
C SER A 150 4.83 -2.41 -4.63
N ASP A 151 5.70 -1.49 -5.03
CA ASP A 151 7.11 -1.76 -5.26
C ASP A 151 7.87 -1.48 -3.96
N ILE A 152 8.45 -2.51 -3.35
CA ILE A 152 9.23 -2.36 -2.12
C ILE A 152 10.66 -1.87 -2.35
N GLY A 153 11.03 -1.62 -3.61
CA GLY A 153 12.31 -1.12 -4.03
C GLY A 153 13.50 -1.99 -3.65
N GLY A 154 14.69 -1.42 -3.85
CA GLY A 154 15.96 -2.07 -3.56
C GLY A 154 16.34 -3.15 -4.59
N ARG A 155 17.45 -3.83 -4.33
CA ARG A 155 18.01 -4.86 -5.23
C ARG A 155 17.70 -6.26 -4.70
N LEU A 156 16.42 -6.58 -4.58
CA LEU A 156 15.96 -7.89 -4.10
C LEU A 156 15.72 -8.85 -5.27
N PRO A 157 16.09 -10.14 -5.13
CA PRO A 157 15.64 -11.18 -6.04
C PRO A 157 14.11 -11.27 -6.09
N ARG A 158 13.54 -11.29 -7.30
CA ARG A 158 12.08 -11.35 -7.53
C ARG A 158 11.38 -12.44 -6.70
N ARG A 159 11.97 -13.64 -6.61
CA ARG A 159 11.42 -14.76 -5.82
C ARG A 159 11.28 -14.42 -4.33
N ILE A 160 12.19 -13.63 -3.76
CA ILE A 160 12.08 -13.22 -2.35
C ILE A 160 10.89 -12.27 -2.19
N VAL A 161 10.72 -11.33 -3.13
CA VAL A 161 9.58 -10.41 -3.13
C VAL A 161 8.26 -11.17 -3.25
N GLU A 162 8.15 -12.08 -4.23
CA GLU A 162 6.95 -12.86 -4.50
C GLU A 162 6.58 -13.84 -3.37
N THR A 163 7.56 -14.33 -2.61
CA THR A 163 7.30 -15.21 -1.46
C THR A 163 7.00 -14.41 -0.19
N ALA A 164 7.75 -13.33 0.08
CA ALA A 164 7.67 -12.63 1.36
C ALA A 164 6.48 -11.65 1.43
N LEU A 165 6.18 -10.93 0.34
CA LEU A 165 5.13 -9.92 0.35
C LEU A 165 3.75 -10.49 0.69
N PRO A 166 3.28 -11.60 0.09
CA PRO A 166 1.99 -12.16 0.45
C PRO A 166 1.91 -12.54 1.94
N SER A 167 2.99 -13.09 2.52
CA SER A 167 3.03 -13.44 3.94
C SER A 167 2.96 -12.22 4.86
N VAL A 168 3.66 -11.14 4.52
CA VAL A 168 3.60 -9.87 5.26
C VAL A 168 2.19 -9.27 5.18
N MET A 169 1.60 -9.23 3.98
CA MET A 169 0.24 -8.72 3.74
C MET A 169 -0.80 -9.55 4.51
N MET A 170 -0.72 -10.88 4.46
CA MET A 170 -1.64 -11.72 5.21
C MET A 170 -1.51 -11.53 6.73
N SER A 171 -0.28 -11.35 7.24
CA SER A 171 -0.06 -11.08 8.67
C SER A 171 -0.69 -9.76 9.10
N ASP A 172 -0.68 -8.72 8.26
CA ASP A 172 -1.37 -7.46 8.58
C ASP A 172 -2.90 -7.64 8.59
N VAL A 173 -3.46 -8.41 7.65
CA VAL A 173 -4.90 -8.67 7.55
C VAL A 173 -5.38 -9.47 8.74
N GLU A 174 -4.64 -10.50 9.14
CA GLU A 174 -4.96 -11.32 10.32
C GLU A 174 -4.96 -10.48 11.60
N ALA A 175 -3.98 -9.59 11.74
CA ALA A 175 -3.88 -8.70 12.89
C ALA A 175 -5.00 -7.65 12.92
N LEU A 176 -5.34 -7.07 11.77
CA LEU A 176 -6.51 -6.17 11.63
C LEU A 176 -7.81 -6.90 11.99
N LEU A 177 -8.02 -8.10 11.46
CA LEU A 177 -9.20 -8.90 11.74
C LEU A 177 -9.32 -9.24 13.23
N ALA A 178 -8.21 -9.61 13.88
CA ALA A 178 -8.18 -9.85 15.32
C ALA A 178 -8.51 -8.58 16.11
N TYR A 179 -7.92 -7.44 15.74
CA TYR A 179 -8.18 -6.16 16.38
C TYR A 179 -9.64 -5.71 16.28
N LEU A 180 -10.28 -5.95 15.13
CA LEU A 180 -11.69 -5.63 14.91
C LEU A 180 -12.64 -6.60 15.63
N LYS A 181 -12.25 -7.86 15.82
CA LYS A 181 -13.06 -8.87 16.55
C LYS A 181 -13.00 -8.74 18.07
N ASN A 182 -11.89 -8.26 18.62
CA ASN A 182 -11.67 -8.17 20.07
C ASN A 182 -12.47 -7.02 20.75
N GLU A 183 -13.66 -6.73 20.24
CA GLU A 183 -14.57 -5.68 20.74
C GLU A 183 -15.85 -6.19 21.39
N ASN A 184 -16.05 -7.51 21.46
CA ASN A 184 -17.14 -8.08 22.26
C ASN A 184 -16.74 -8.17 23.73
#